data_AF-A0A6V7PA37-F1
#
_entry.id   AF-A0A6V7PA37-F1
#
_cell.length_a   1.000
_cell.length_b   1.000
_cell.length_c   1.000
_cell.angle_alpha   90.00
_cell.angle_beta   90.00
_cell.angle_gamma   90.00
#
_symmetry.space_group_name_H-M   'P 1'
#
loop_
_entity.id
_entity.type
_entity.pdbx_description
1 polymer ?
#
loop_
_entity_poly.entity_id
_entity_poly.type
_entity_poly.pdbx_seq_one_letter_code
_entity_poly.pdbx_strand_id
1 'polypeptide(L)'
;MEEDYGLLRRALDVYERAVKSVPPSEKLSIYEIYIDRAESLGFEKVRQIYEQAIESGLPDGDLKTLCMRFADKEGSVGEIDRARGLYMYASKFADPQSDSNFWKKCTNFEIVHGNEDTFREMLRIARFLSACSQRSNRDPLLILSDLIVTLTS
;
A
#
# COMPACT_ATOMS: atom_id res chain seq x y z
N MET A 1 12.12 -25.55 -21.40
CA MET A 1 12.86 -24.94 -20.27
C MET A 1 13.47 -23.60 -20.68
N GLU A 2 14.42 -23.49 -21.62
CA GLU A 2 14.89 -22.16 -22.08
C GLU A 2 13.84 -21.38 -22.90
N GLU A 3 13.06 -22.08 -23.72
CA GLU A 3 12.00 -21.47 -24.55
C GLU A 3 10.89 -20.83 -23.71
N ASP A 4 10.54 -21.43 -22.57
CA ASP A 4 9.49 -20.97 -21.66
C ASP A 4 9.89 -19.67 -20.95
N TYR A 5 11.15 -19.58 -20.50
CA TYR A 5 11.70 -18.34 -19.94
C TYR A 5 11.83 -17.23 -21.00
N GLY A 6 12.15 -17.59 -22.25
CA GLY A 6 12.17 -16.65 -23.37
C GLY A 6 10.80 -16.10 -23.75
N LEU A 7 9.74 -16.91 -23.63
CA LEU A 7 8.35 -16.48 -23.80
C LEU A 7 7.89 -15.59 -22.64
N LEU A 8 8.22 -15.98 -21.40
CA LEU A 8 7.87 -15.22 -20.21
C LEU A 8 8.50 -13.83 -20.23
N ARG A 9 9.79 -13.71 -20.54
CA ARG A 9 10.47 -12.41 -20.60
C ARG A 9 9.83 -11.47 -21.63
N ARG A 10 9.51 -11.99 -22.83
CA ARG A 10 8.80 -11.22 -23.86
C ARG A 10 7.40 -10.79 -23.40
N ALA A 11 6.69 -11.65 -22.68
CA ALA A 11 5.38 -11.31 -22.14
C ALA A 11 5.47 -10.19 -21.09
N LEU A 12 6.48 -10.24 -20.20
CA LEU A 12 6.73 -9.20 -19.20
C LEU A 12 7.08 -7.85 -19.86
N ASP A 13 7.87 -7.85 -20.93
CA ASP A 13 8.16 -6.63 -21.70
C ASP A 13 6.91 -6.03 -22.38
N VAL A 14 5.90 -6.86 -22.70
CA VAL A 14 4.61 -6.39 -23.21
C VAL A 14 3.81 -5.72 -22.07
N TYR A 15 3.75 -6.35 -20.90
CA TYR A 15 3.06 -5.76 -19.75
C TYR A 15 3.70 -4.45 -19.31
N GLU A 16 5.03 -4.39 -19.23
CA GLU A 16 5.74 -3.16 -18.84
C GLU A 16 5.41 -1.99 -19.78
N ARG A 17 5.35 -2.25 -21.10
CA ARG A 17 4.93 -1.24 -22.07
C ARG A 17 3.46 -0.88 -21.95
N ALA A 18 2.59 -1.87 -21.75
CA ALA A 18 1.16 -1.66 -21.62
C ALA A 18 0.83 -0.70 -20.46
N VAL A 19 1.45 -0.90 -19.30
CA VAL A 19 1.19 -0.06 -18.12
C VAL A 19 1.61 1.41 -18.31
N LYS A 20 2.61 1.67 -19.15
CA LYS A 20 3.03 3.04 -19.50
C LYS A 20 2.05 3.73 -20.45
N SER A 21 1.27 2.98 -21.22
CA SER A 21 0.36 3.51 -22.24
C SER A 21 -1.09 3.66 -21.78
N VAL A 22 -1.50 2.93 -20.73
CA VAL A 22 -2.88 2.96 -20.24
C VAL A 22 -3.16 4.11 -19.26
N PRO A 23 -4.42 4.58 -19.20
CA PRO A 23 -4.81 5.59 -18.21
C PRO A 23 -4.68 5.05 -16.78
N PRO A 24 -4.45 5.93 -15.77
CA PRO A 24 -4.26 5.53 -14.36
C PRO A 24 -5.32 4.58 -13.81
N SER A 25 -6.59 4.75 -14.19
CA SER A 25 -7.72 3.92 -13.75
C SER A 25 -7.67 2.46 -14.23
N GLU A 26 -6.89 2.17 -15.27
CA GLU A 26 -6.75 0.82 -15.83
C GLU A 26 -5.40 0.17 -15.48
N LYS A 27 -4.49 0.92 -14.85
CA LYS A 27 -3.15 0.42 -14.53
C LYS A 27 -3.20 -0.70 -13.50
N LEU A 28 -4.12 -0.64 -12.53
CA LEU A 28 -4.17 -1.63 -11.45
C LEU A 28 -4.38 -3.05 -12.00
N SER A 29 -5.39 -3.25 -12.86
CA SER A 29 -5.70 -4.57 -13.41
C SER A 29 -4.55 -5.15 -14.24
N ILE A 30 -3.82 -4.31 -14.95
CA ILE A 30 -2.65 -4.73 -15.73
C ILE A 30 -1.48 -5.08 -14.80
N TYR A 31 -1.25 -4.29 -13.75
CA TYR A 31 -0.23 -4.61 -12.74
C TYR A 31 -0.53 -5.92 -12.01
N GLU A 32 -1.79 -6.21 -11.70
CA GLU A 32 -2.18 -7.49 -11.07
C GLU A 32 -1.76 -8.67 -11.95
N ILE A 33 -2.11 -8.63 -13.24
CA ILE A 33 -1.69 -9.68 -14.19
C ILE A 33 -0.16 -9.71 -14.33
N TYR A 34 0.49 -8.55 -14.36
CA TYR A 34 1.93 -8.45 -14.52
C TYR A 34 2.68 -9.11 -13.33
N ILE A 35 2.22 -8.83 -12.11
CA ILE A 35 2.74 -9.41 -10.86
C ILE A 35 2.55 -10.92 -10.85
N ASP A 36 1.35 -11.41 -11.14
CA ASP A 36 1.03 -12.84 -11.15
C ASP A 36 1.93 -13.62 -12.12
N ARG A 37 2.23 -13.03 -13.28
CA ARG A 37 3.15 -13.64 -14.25
C ARG A 37 4.60 -13.62 -13.79
N ALA A 38 5.01 -12.58 -13.07
CA ALA A 38 6.37 -12.43 -12.56
C ALA A 38 6.68 -13.32 -11.35
N GLU A 39 5.69 -13.92 -10.68
CA GLU A 39 5.91 -14.77 -9.50
C GLU A 39 6.88 -15.92 -9.76
N SER A 40 6.82 -16.51 -10.97
CA SER A 40 7.70 -17.60 -11.39
C SER A 40 9.18 -17.20 -11.55
N LEU A 41 9.48 -15.90 -11.60
CA LEU A 41 10.85 -15.37 -11.65
C LEU A 41 11.44 -15.09 -10.27
N GLY A 42 10.65 -15.23 -9.21
CA GLY A 42 11.06 -14.99 -7.83
C GLY A 42 10.63 -13.64 -7.29
N PHE A 43 10.66 -13.55 -5.96
CA PHE A 43 10.04 -12.45 -5.22
C PHE A 43 10.71 -11.08 -5.45
N GLU A 44 12.01 -11.06 -5.71
CA GLU A 44 12.72 -9.81 -6.00
C GLU A 44 12.19 -9.11 -7.26
N LYS A 45 11.80 -9.89 -8.28
CA LYS A 45 11.22 -9.30 -9.50
C LYS A 45 9.81 -8.77 -9.25
N VAL A 46 9.02 -9.51 -8.46
CA VAL A 46 7.68 -9.08 -8.04
C VAL A 46 7.75 -7.78 -7.25
N ARG A 47 8.72 -7.64 -6.34
CA ARG A 47 8.96 -6.42 -5.56
C ARG A 47 9.21 -5.20 -6.45
N GLN A 48 10.11 -5.32 -7.43
CA GLN A 48 10.37 -4.23 -8.38
C GLN A 48 9.10 -3.77 -9.13
N ILE A 49 8.21 -4.72 -9.48
CA ILE A 49 6.97 -4.39 -10.18
C ILE A 49 6.00 -3.66 -9.24
N TYR A 50 5.90 -4.06 -7.97
CA TYR A 50 5.11 -3.33 -6.97
C TYR A 50 5.62 -1.92 -6.73
N GLU A 51 6.93 -1.74 -6.57
CA GLU A 51 7.54 -0.42 -6.38
C GLU A 51 7.27 0.49 -7.59
N GLN A 52 7.46 -0.04 -8.81
CA GLN A 52 7.12 0.66 -10.05
C GLN A 52 5.63 1.04 -10.10
N ALA A 53 4.74 0.15 -9.62
CA ALA A 53 3.32 0.41 -9.60
C ALA A 53 2.93 1.54 -8.65
N ILE A 54 3.54 1.60 -7.47
CA ILE A 54 3.34 2.70 -6.50
C ILE A 54 3.77 4.05 -7.10
N GLU A 55 4.89 4.07 -7.84
CA GLU A 55 5.41 5.30 -8.47
C GLU A 55 4.65 5.72 -9.74
N SER A 56 3.81 4.84 -10.30
CA SER A 56 3.20 5.05 -11.62
C SER A 56 2.00 6.01 -11.65
N GLY A 57 1.63 6.59 -10.50
CA GLY A 57 0.51 7.51 -10.37
C GLY A 57 -0.87 6.83 -10.43
N LEU A 58 -1.01 5.69 -9.75
CA LEU A 58 -2.31 5.04 -9.54
C LEU A 58 -3.24 5.93 -8.68
N PRO A 59 -4.57 5.85 -8.86
CA PRO A 59 -5.53 6.49 -7.95
C PRO A 59 -5.36 6.00 -6.50
N ASP A 60 -5.66 6.85 -5.52
CA ASP A 60 -5.50 6.55 -4.08
C ASP A 60 -6.16 5.23 -3.63
N GLY A 61 -7.36 4.94 -4.13
CA GLY A 61 -8.07 3.69 -3.84
C GLY A 61 -7.36 2.44 -4.38
N ASP A 62 -6.75 2.57 -5.56
CA ASP A 62 -6.01 1.50 -6.21
C ASP A 62 -4.63 1.32 -5.55
N LEU A 63 -3.95 2.42 -5.21
CA LEU A 63 -2.71 2.42 -4.44
C LEU A 63 -2.89 1.70 -3.11
N LYS A 64 -3.96 2.00 -2.37
CA LYS A 64 -4.28 1.31 -1.12
C LYS A 64 -4.46 -0.19 -1.33
N THR A 65 -5.22 -0.58 -2.35
CA THR A 65 -5.46 -1.99 -2.68
C THR A 65 -4.17 -2.72 -3.04
N LEU A 66 -3.33 -2.09 -3.86
CA LEU A 66 -2.03 -2.61 -4.25
C LEU A 66 -1.10 -2.77 -3.04
N CYS A 67 -1.00 -1.75 -2.17
CA CYS A 67 -0.15 -1.77 -0.98
C CYS A 67 -0.59 -2.85 0.02
N MET A 68 -1.90 -3.07 0.20
CA MET A 68 -2.38 -4.18 1.04
C MET A 68 -1.94 -5.54 0.50
N ARG A 69 -2.08 -5.77 -0.83
CA ARG A 69 -1.63 -7.02 -1.44
C ARG A 69 -0.12 -7.20 -1.32
N PHE A 70 0.63 -6.11 -1.49
CA PHE A 70 2.08 -6.14 -1.36
C PHE A 70 2.52 -6.44 0.09
N ALA A 71 1.84 -5.85 1.08
CA ALA A 71 2.10 -6.13 2.49
C ALA A 71 1.79 -7.59 2.86
N ASP A 72 0.69 -8.16 2.33
CA ASP A 72 0.36 -9.57 2.50
C ASP A 72 1.47 -10.48 1.92
N LYS A 73 2.06 -10.10 0.78
CA LYS A 73 3.17 -10.83 0.15
C LYS A 73 4.48 -10.71 0.94
N GLU A 74 4.90 -9.52 1.34
CA GLU A 74 6.11 -9.31 2.18
C GLU A 74 5.96 -10.05 3.53
N GLY A 75 4.77 -10.02 4.12
CA GLY A 75 4.45 -10.78 5.34
C GLY A 75 4.60 -12.30 5.16
N SER A 76 4.21 -12.84 4.00
CA SER A 76 4.35 -14.28 3.71
C SER A 76 5.80 -14.75 3.57
N VAL A 77 6.73 -13.85 3.22
CA VAL A 77 8.17 -14.11 3.10
C VAL A 77 8.89 -13.84 4.42
N GLY A 78 8.20 -13.26 5.42
CA GLY A 78 8.75 -12.93 6.74
C GLY A 78 9.34 -11.52 6.84
N GLU A 79 9.18 -10.68 5.81
CA GLU A 79 9.67 -9.30 5.77
C GLU A 79 8.69 -8.35 6.48
N ILE A 80 8.53 -8.53 7.80
CA ILE A 80 7.51 -7.86 8.62
C ILE A 80 7.68 -6.34 8.63
N ASP A 81 8.92 -5.84 8.72
CA ASP A 81 9.16 -4.39 8.77
C ASP A 81 8.79 -3.70 7.46
N ARG A 82 8.98 -4.38 6.32
CA ARG A 82 8.55 -3.88 5.01
C ARG A 82 7.04 -3.90 4.88
N ALA A 83 6.40 -5.00 5.28
CA ALA A 83 4.94 -5.10 5.32
C ALA A 83 4.32 -3.99 6.19
N ARG A 84 4.91 -3.68 7.35
CA ARG A 84 4.49 -2.56 8.20
C ARG A 84 4.66 -1.21 7.50
N GLY A 85 5.80 -0.97 6.86
CA GLY A 85 6.03 0.24 6.07
C GLY A 85 4.97 0.45 4.98
N LEU A 86 4.53 -0.63 4.33
CA LEU A 86 3.46 -0.61 3.33
C LEU A 86 2.09 -0.28 3.95
N TYR A 87 1.75 -0.88 5.09
CA TYR A 87 0.53 -0.53 5.81
C TYR A 87 0.51 0.94 6.26
N MET A 88 1.65 1.47 6.73
CA MET A 88 1.81 2.87 7.12
C MET A 88 1.74 3.84 5.93
N TYR A 89 2.23 3.42 4.77
CA TYR A 89 2.09 4.20 3.54
C TYR A 89 0.63 4.20 3.06
N ALA A 90 0.00 3.02 3.03
CA ALA A 90 -1.39 2.85 2.62
C ALA A 90 -2.39 3.59 3.52
N SER A 91 -2.10 3.73 4.82
CA SER A 91 -2.98 4.44 5.76
C SER A 91 -3.17 5.92 5.42
N LYS A 92 -2.25 6.54 4.66
CA LYS A 92 -2.39 7.92 4.19
C LYS A 92 -3.57 8.11 3.23
N PHE A 93 -3.96 7.04 2.54
CA PHE A 93 -5.03 7.00 1.54
C PHE A 93 -6.30 6.32 2.07
N ALA A 94 -6.27 5.81 3.30
CA ALA A 94 -7.37 5.09 3.91
C ALA A 94 -8.21 6.02 4.80
N ASP A 95 -9.52 6.02 4.60
CA ASP A 95 -10.45 6.74 5.47
C ASP A 95 -10.97 5.80 6.58
N PRO A 96 -10.81 6.15 7.87
CA PRO A 96 -11.29 5.33 8.99
C PRO A 96 -12.77 4.98 8.98
N GLN A 97 -13.62 5.77 8.31
CA GLN A 97 -15.07 5.54 8.28
C GLN A 97 -15.48 4.57 7.17
N SER A 98 -14.96 4.76 5.97
CA SER A 98 -15.32 3.95 4.80
C SER A 98 -14.46 2.69 4.64
N ASP A 99 -13.19 2.72 5.05
CA ASP A 99 -12.23 1.64 4.78
C ASP A 99 -12.05 0.64 5.93
N SER A 100 -13.17 0.16 6.50
CA SER A 100 -13.14 -0.78 7.63
C SER A 100 -12.30 -2.05 7.35
N ASN A 101 -12.27 -2.53 6.11
CA ASN A 101 -11.51 -3.72 5.73
C ASN A 101 -9.99 -3.49 5.87
N PHE A 102 -9.49 -2.34 5.42
CA PHE A 102 -8.08 -1.98 5.54
C PHE A 102 -7.66 -1.95 7.02
N TRP A 103 -8.41 -1.26 7.86
CA TRP A 103 -8.10 -1.13 9.28
C TRP A 103 -8.19 -2.46 10.03
N LYS A 104 -9.11 -3.36 9.66
CA LYS A 104 -9.17 -4.72 10.20
C LYS A 104 -7.92 -5.52 9.83
N LYS A 105 -7.48 -5.48 8.57
CA LYS A 105 -6.25 -6.15 8.13
C LYS A 105 -5.02 -5.60 8.86
N CYS A 106 -4.87 -4.29 8.93
CA CYS A 106 -3.76 -3.63 9.62
C CYS A 106 -3.73 -3.99 11.13
N THR A 107 -4.90 -4.00 11.77
CA THR A 107 -5.03 -4.41 13.18
C THR A 107 -4.64 -5.88 13.37
N ASN A 108 -5.15 -6.78 12.53
CA ASN A 108 -4.80 -8.20 12.59
C ASN A 108 -3.30 -8.43 12.36
N PHE A 109 -2.70 -7.69 11.42
CA PHE A 109 -1.27 -7.75 11.15
C PHE A 109 -0.45 -7.38 12.39
N GLU A 110 -0.78 -6.28 13.09
CA GLU A 110 -0.08 -5.89 14.32
C GLU A 110 -0.39 -6.81 15.51
N ILE A 111 -1.56 -7.46 15.56
CA ILE A 111 -1.84 -8.49 16.59
C ILE A 111 -0.92 -9.70 16.41
N VAL A 112 -0.67 -10.11 15.17
CA VAL A 112 0.12 -11.32 14.87
C VAL A 112 1.62 -11.03 14.91
N HIS A 113 2.05 -9.86 14.42
CA HIS A 113 3.47 -9.55 14.18
C HIS A 113 4.00 -8.33 14.93
N GLY A 114 3.12 -7.58 15.59
CA GLY A 114 3.47 -6.38 16.33
C GLY A 114 3.86 -6.64 17.79
N ASN A 115 4.24 -5.56 18.46
CA ASN A 115 4.41 -5.50 19.90
C ASN A 115 3.52 -4.39 20.47
N GLU A 116 3.53 -4.20 21.78
CA GLU A 116 2.66 -3.23 22.43
C GLU A 116 2.88 -1.79 21.91
N ASP A 117 4.12 -1.42 21.59
CA ASP A 117 4.45 -0.08 21.13
C ASP A 117 4.01 0.15 19.67
N THR A 118 4.24 -0.80 18.77
CA THR A 118 3.80 -0.69 17.37
C THR A 118 2.28 -0.69 17.27
N PHE A 119 1.60 -1.51 18.08
CA PHE A 119 0.15 -1.55 18.13
C PHE A 119 -0.43 -0.23 18.64
N ARG A 120 0.15 0.37 19.69
CA ARG A 120 -0.27 1.69 20.21
C ARG A 120 -0.08 2.77 19.16
N GLU A 121 1.01 2.74 18.41
CA GLU A 121 1.28 3.74 17.37
C GLU A 121 0.26 3.65 16.24
N MET A 122 -0.08 2.44 15.78
CA MET A 122 -1.15 2.25 14.80
C MET A 122 -2.49 2.84 15.28
N LEU A 123 -2.85 2.61 16.55
CA LEU A 123 -4.08 3.18 17.13
C LEU A 123 -4.05 4.71 17.19
N ARG A 124 -2.89 5.33 17.41
CA ARG A 124 -2.75 6.80 17.38
C ARG A 124 -3.03 7.34 15.98
N ILE A 125 -2.48 6.72 14.95
CA ILE A 125 -2.70 7.10 13.55
C ILE A 125 -4.17 6.97 13.17
N ALA A 126 -4.80 5.84 13.51
CA ALA A 126 -6.22 5.62 13.24
C ALA A 126 -7.11 6.69 13.91
N ARG A 127 -6.83 7.04 15.17
CA ARG A 127 -7.56 8.11 15.88
C ARG A 127 -7.32 9.49 15.26
N PHE A 128 -6.09 9.79 14.89
CA PHE A 128 -5.73 11.05 14.24
C PHE A 128 -6.48 11.21 12.92
N LEU A 129 -6.42 10.20 12.05
CA LEU A 129 -7.12 10.21 10.76
C LEU A 129 -8.64 10.28 10.95
N SER A 130 -9.19 9.62 11.98
CA SER A 130 -10.62 9.70 12.28
C SER A 130 -11.03 11.10 12.71
N ALA A 131 -10.18 11.81 13.46
CA ALA A 131 -10.44 13.20 13.83
C ALA A 131 -10.32 14.15 12.62
N CYS A 132 -9.37 13.92 11.72
CA CYS A 132 -9.22 14.70 10.48
C CYS A 132 -10.38 14.47 9.50
N SER A 133 -10.86 13.24 9.35
CA SER A 133 -12.00 12.89 8.49
C SER A 133 -13.29 13.60 8.95
N GLN A 134 -13.51 13.71 10.27
CA GLN A 134 -14.61 14.51 10.85
C GLN A 134 -14.45 16.03 10.66
N ARG A 135 -13.23 16.51 10.40
CA ARG A 135 -12.85 17.93 10.30
C ARG A 135 -12.69 18.43 8.86
N SER A 136 -12.98 17.62 7.83
CA SER A 136 -12.97 18.01 6.42
C SER A 136 -13.90 19.20 6.06
N ASN A 137 -14.56 19.82 7.05
CA ASN A 137 -15.34 21.03 6.91
C ASN A 137 -14.71 22.27 7.59
N ARG A 138 -13.44 22.23 8.03
CA ARG A 138 -12.73 23.39 8.61
C ARG A 138 -11.28 23.50 8.15
N ASP A 139 -10.85 24.73 7.94
CA ASP A 139 -9.67 25.12 7.16
C ASP A 139 -8.32 24.51 7.59
N PRO A 140 -7.42 24.19 6.64
CA PRO A 140 -6.10 23.58 6.90
C PRO A 140 -5.17 24.37 7.84
N LEU A 141 -5.36 25.68 7.95
CA LEU A 141 -4.50 26.56 8.76
C LEU A 141 -4.75 26.43 10.27
N LEU A 142 -5.93 25.92 10.69
CA LEU A 142 -6.25 25.62 12.09
C LEU A 142 -5.64 24.29 12.57
N ILE A 143 -5.28 23.40 11.64
CA ILE A 143 -4.73 22.08 11.95
C ILE A 143 -3.29 22.20 12.48
N LEU A 144 -2.52 23.16 11.97
CA LEU A 144 -1.15 23.42 12.42
C LEU A 144 -1.12 24.09 13.81
N SER A 145 -2.10 24.92 14.17
CA SER A 145 -2.17 25.51 15.51
C SER A 145 -2.52 24.47 16.58
N ASP A 146 -3.44 23.55 16.29
CA ASP A 146 -3.88 22.55 17.26
C ASP A 146 -2.82 21.47 17.51
N LEU A 147 -2.01 21.13 16.49
CA LEU A 147 -0.91 20.17 16.61
C LEU A 147 0.25 20.74 17.45
N ILE A 148 0.53 22.05 17.34
CA ILE A 148 1.55 22.71 18.17
C ILE A 148 1.11 22.74 19.63
N VAL A 149 -0.16 23.06 19.91
CA VAL A 149 -0.69 23.11 21.29
C VAL A 149 -0.68 21.74 21.97
N THR A 150 -0.95 20.65 21.25
CA THR A 150 -0.94 19.29 21.82
C THR A 150 0.46 18.69 22.00
N LEU A 151 1.49 19.24 21.35
CA LEU A 151 2.88 18.81 21.52
C LEU A 151 3.64 19.62 22.58
N THR A 152 3.07 20.72 23.07
CA THR A 152 3.67 21.60 24.09
C THR A 152 2.91 21.62 25.42
N SER A 153 2.04 20.65 25.70
CA SER A 153 1.29 20.50 26.97
C SER A 153 1.44 19.13 27.58
#